data_AF-A0A9D7WA06-F1
#
_entry.id   AF-A0A9D7WA06-F1
#
_cell.length_a   1.000
_cell.length_b   1.000
_cell.length_c   1.000
_cell.angle_alpha   90.00
_cell.angle_beta   90.00
_cell.angle_gamma   90.00
#
_symmetry.space_group_name_H-M   'P 1'
#
loop_
_entity.id
_entity.type
_entity.pdbx_description
1 polymer ?
#
loop_
_entity_poly.entity_id
_entity_poly.type
_entity_poly.pdbx_seq_one_letter_code
_entity_poly.pdbx_strand_id
1 'polypeptide(L)' 'MLALFRLSSAERRFALTSFAVKLTIFGMAQLVVCVLDPRRLVCGFVEKGFLPCLISFAVMDFLVIPQLRRRWDR' A
#
# COMPACT_ATOMS: atom_id res chain seq x y z
N MET A 1 -14.79 -10.27 -9.08
CA MET A 1 -14.90 -9.80 -7.68
C MET A 1 -14.88 -10.93 -6.61
N LEU A 2 -14.69 -12.21 -6.97
CA LEU A 2 -14.74 -13.34 -6.00
C LEU A 2 -13.43 -13.70 -5.27
N ALA A 3 -12.29 -13.07 -5.59
CA ALA A 3 -10.99 -13.44 -5.02
C ALA A 3 -10.75 -12.96 -3.58
N LEU A 4 -11.42 -11.88 -3.14
CA LEU A 4 -11.25 -11.29 -1.80
C LEU A 4 -11.82 -12.17 -0.66
N PHE A 5 -12.75 -13.07 -0.98
CA PHE A 5 -13.49 -13.84 0.02
C PHE A 5 -12.79 -15.10 0.53
N ARG A 6 -11.67 -15.51 -0.06
CA ARG A 6 -10.95 -16.73 0.36
C ARG A 6 -9.60 -16.49 1.03
N LEU A 7 -9.22 -15.27 1.43
CA LEU A 7 -8.01 -15.13 2.26
C LEU A 7 -8.24 -15.74 3.65
N SER A 8 -7.33 -16.62 4.06
CA SER A 8 -7.26 -17.11 5.43
C SER A 8 -7.09 -15.94 6.40
N SER A 9 -7.57 -16.07 7.63
CA SER A 9 -7.48 -15.01 8.66
C SER A 9 -6.04 -14.57 8.92
N ALA A 10 -5.07 -15.49 8.81
CA ALA A 10 -3.65 -15.21 8.90
C ALA A 10 -3.11 -14.40 7.70
N GLU A 11 -3.51 -14.74 6.47
CA GLU A 11 -3.12 -14.02 5.25
C GLU A 11 -3.67 -12.59 5.27
N ARG A 12 -4.91 -12.39 5.73
CA ARG A 12 -5.50 -11.05 5.90
C ARG A 12 -4.77 -10.22 6.93
N ARG A 13 -4.40 -10.79 8.09
CA ARG A 13 -3.62 -10.07 9.11
C ARG A 13 -2.28 -9.62 8.56
N PHE A 14 -1.58 -10.49 7.83
CA PHE A 14 -0.30 -10.15 7.21
C PHE A 14 -0.44 -9.06 6.12
N ALA A 15 -1.46 -9.17 5.27
CA ALA A 15 -1.74 -8.15 4.25
C ALA A 15 -2.10 -6.81 4.89
N LEU A 16 -2.91 -6.80 5.95
CA LEU A 16 -3.25 -5.59 6.69
C LEU A 16 -2.05 -4.95 7.38
N THR A 17 -1.19 -5.74 8.03
CA THR A 17 0.01 -5.20 8.70
C THR A 17 1.01 -4.68 7.66
N SER A 18 1.24 -5.40 6.56
CA SER A 18 2.12 -4.94 5.49
C SER A 18 1.61 -3.65 4.85
N PHE A 19 0.30 -3.60 4.55
CA PHE A 19 -0.35 -2.41 4.00
C PHE A 19 -0.24 -1.22 4.98
N ALA A 20 -0.54 -1.42 6.26
CA ALA A 20 -0.44 -0.38 7.28
C ALA A 20 1.00 0.16 7.43
N VAL A 21 2.00 -0.71 7.41
CA VAL A 21 3.42 -0.30 7.46
C VAL A 21 3.82 0.50 6.23
N LYS A 22 3.39 0.10 5.03
CA LYS A 22 3.66 0.89 3.82
C LYS A 22 2.97 2.25 3.88
N LEU A 23 1.75 2.29 4.39
CA LEU A 23 0.98 3.52 4.57
C LEU A 23 1.69 4.49 5.51
N THR A 24 2.21 4.01 6.65
CA THR A 24 2.92 4.85 7.61
C THR A 24 4.25 5.34 7.06
N ILE A 25 5.04 4.48 6.39
CA ILE A 25 6.30 4.89 5.77
C ILE A 25 6.06 5.93 4.68
N PHE A 26 5.09 5.69 3.79
CA PHE A 26 4.80 6.60 2.69
C PHE A 26 4.22 7.93 3.18
N GLY A 27 3.34 7.89 4.18
CA GLY A 27 2.82 9.09 4.84
C GLY A 27 3.91 9.91 5.53
N MET A 28 4.83 9.25 6.25
CA MET A 28 5.97 9.93 6.87
C MET A 28 6.90 10.55 5.82
N ALA A 29 7.21 9.83 4.75
CA ALA A 29 8.03 10.35 3.65
C ALA A 29 7.37 11.58 3.00
N GLN A 30 6.07 11.53 2.74
CA GLN A 30 5.32 12.68 2.23
C GLN A 30 5.37 13.86 3.20
N LEU A 31 5.22 13.62 4.50
CA LEU A 31 5.26 14.66 5.52
C LEU A 31 6.64 15.33 5.56
N VAL A 32 7.73 14.54 5.50
CA VAL A 32 9.10 15.05 5.40
C VAL A 32 9.29 15.89 4.14
N VAL A 33 8.85 15.40 2.98
CA VAL A 33 8.95 16.13 1.71
C VAL A 33 8.16 17.45 1.76
N CYS A 34 6.97 17.44 2.35
CA CYS A 34 6.15 18.63 2.48
C CYS A 34 6.70 19.65 3.48
N VAL A 35 7.44 19.21 4.51
CA VAL A 35 8.15 20.11 5.43
C VAL A 35 9.41 20.69 4.77
N LEU A 36 10.11 19.91 3.94
CA LEU A 36 11.31 20.37 3.22
C LEU A 36 11.02 21.26 2.01
N ASP A 37 9.80 21.24 1.46
CA ASP A 37 9.46 22.00 0.25
C ASP A 37 8.72 23.32 0.59
N PRO A 38 9.43 24.47 0.65
CA PRO A 38 8.83 25.76 0.97
C PRO A 38 7.93 26.30 -0.15
N ARG A 39 8.04 25.79 -1.38
CA ARG A 39 7.22 26.20 -2.54
C ARG A 39 5.95 25.36 -2.68
N ARG A 40 5.80 24.29 -1.88
CA ARG A 40 4.70 23.30 -1.90
C ARG A 40 4.43 22.65 -3.26
N LEU A 41 5.31 22.82 -4.24
CA LEU A 41 5.11 22.27 -5.59
C LEU A 41 5.32 20.75 -5.59
N VAL A 42 6.39 20.27 -4.97
CA VAL A 42 6.63 18.83 -4.84
C VAL A 42 5.63 18.21 -3.87
N CYS A 43 5.29 18.90 -2.78
CA CYS A 43 4.26 18.44 -1.85
C CYS A 43 2.91 18.18 -2.55
N GLY A 44 2.42 19.12 -3.38
CA GLY A 44 1.16 18.95 -4.11
C GLY A 44 1.22 17.87 -5.20
N PHE A 45 2.39 17.63 -5.80
CA PHE A 45 2.58 16.53 -6.75
C PHE A 45 2.57 15.16 -6.05
N VAL A 46 3.28 15.04 -4.93
CA VAL A 46 3.32 13.82 -4.11
C VAL A 46 1.92 13.52 -3.53
N GLU A 47 1.19 14.54 -3.11
CA GLU A 47 -0.19 14.39 -2.61
C GLU A 47 -1.15 13.89 -3.68
N LYS A 48 -1.02 14.37 -4.93
CA LYS A 48 -1.77 13.81 -6.07
C LYS A 48 -1.36 12.37 -6.40
N GLY A 49 -0.08 12.04 -6.25
CA GLY A 49 0.46 10.69 -6.44
C GLY A 49 0.16 9.71 -5.30
N PHE A 50 -0.25 10.22 -4.13
CA PHE A 50 -0.50 9.42 -2.94
C PHE A 50 -1.63 8.41 -3.15
N LEU A 51 -2.77 8.88 -3.69
CA LEU A 51 -3.95 8.04 -3.91
C LEU A 51 -3.70 6.86 -4.88
N PRO A 52 -3.12 7.06 -6.08
CA PRO A 52 -2.81 5.93 -6.96
C PRO A 52 -1.75 4.98 -6.37
N CYS A 53 -0.79 5.47 -5.59
CA CYS A 53 0.15 4.62 -4.86
C CYS A 53 -0.55 3.76 -3.80
N LEU A 54 -1.47 4.33 -3.02
CA LEU A 54 -2.23 3.58 -2.03
C LEU A 54 -3.06 2.46 -2.65
N ILE A 55 -3.74 2.75 -3.76
CA ILE A 55 -4.51 1.75 -4.49
C ILE A 55 -3.58 0.63 -4.98
N SER A 56 -2.41 0.97 -5.50
CA SER A 56 -1.42 -0.01 -5.97
C SER A 56 -0.90 -0.90 -4.84
N PHE A 57 -0.60 -0.33 -3.67
CA PHE A 57 -0.20 -1.10 -2.49
C PHE A 57 -1.32 -2.02 -2.01
N ALA A 58 -2.56 -1.54 -1.96
CA ALA A 58 -3.70 -2.37 -1.60
C ALA A 58 -3.90 -3.54 -2.59
N VAL A 59 -3.80 -3.28 -3.90
CA VAL A 59 -3.89 -4.35 -4.91
C VAL A 59 -2.74 -5.36 -4.74
N MET A 60 -1.51 -4.91 -4.49
CA MET A 60 -0.40 -5.82 -4.28
C MET A 60 -0.56 -6.67 -3.01
N ASP A 61 -0.86 -6.04 -1.87
CA ASP A 61 -0.92 -6.70 -0.56
C ASP A 61 -2.14 -7.63 -0.42
N PHE A 62 -3.29 -7.24 -0.97
CA PHE A 62 -4.52 -8.04 -0.83
C PHE A 62 -4.80 -8.96 -2.01
N LEU A 63 -4.26 -8.68 -3.19
CA LEU A 63 -4.56 -9.45 -4.41
C LEU A 63 -3.34 -10.18 -4.95
N VAL A 64 -2.21 -9.51 -5.15
CA VAL A 64 -1.07 -10.11 -5.88
C VAL A 64 -0.29 -11.08 -5.00
N ILE A 65 0.17 -10.62 -3.82
CA ILE A 65 1.00 -11.41 -2.89
C ILE A 65 0.31 -12.72 -2.46
N PRO A 66 -0.94 -12.72 -1.98
CA PRO A 66 -1.61 -13.96 -1.56
C PRO A 66 -1.84 -14.93 -2.74
N GLN A 67 -2.11 -14.42 -3.95
CA GLN A 67 -2.26 -15.28 -5.13
C GLN A 67 -0.93 -15.88 -5.57
N LEU A 68 0.17 -15.11 -5.49
CA LEU A 68 1.52 -15.60 -5.77
C LEU A 68 1.90 -16.72 -4.80
N ARG A 69 1.67 -16.51 -3.49
CA ARG A 69 1.98 -17.47 -2.45
C ARG A 69 1.26 -18.80 -2.65
N ARG A 70 -0.04 -18.76 -2.98
CA ARG A 70 -0.84 -19.96 -3.28
C ARG A 70 -0.44 -20.69 -4.55
N ARG A 71 0.14 -20.00 -5.54
CA ARG A 71 0.69 -20.64 -6.74
C ARG A 71 2.04 -21.27 -6.47
N TRP A 72 2.81 -20.73 -5.53
CA TRP A 72 4.12 -21.25 -5.16
C TRP A 72 4.03 -22.45 -4.22
N ASP A 73 3.06 -22.48 -3.31
CA ASP A 73 2.80 -23.60 -2.41
C ASP A 73 2.12 -24.81 -3.09
N ARG A 74 1.85 -24.75 -4.40
CA ARG A 74 1.15 -25.80 -5.17
C ARG A 74 2.07 -26.41 -6.22
#